data_AF-A0A967X0E6-F1
#
_entry.id   AF-A0A967X0E6-F1
#
_cell.length_a   1.000
_cell.length_b   1.000
_cell.length_c   1.000
_cell.angle_alpha   90.00
_cell.angle_beta   90.00
_cell.angle_gamma   90.00
#
_symmetry.space_group_name_H-M   'P 1'
#
loop_
_entity.id
_entity.type
_entity.pdbx_description
1 polymer ?
#
loop_
_entity_poly.entity_id
_entity_poly.type
_entity_poly.pdbx_seq_one_letter_code
_entity_poly.pdbx_strand_id
1 'polypeptide(L)' 'GIRGLGELERRVDSGEMAVAFALYPTRLEALMAVADSGNVMPPKSTWFEPKLADGLVSHLLD' A
#
# COMPACT_ATOMS: atom_id res chain seq x y z
N GLY A 1 0.59 -5.94 3.30
CA GLY A 1 -0.42 -6.25 2.26
C GLY A 1 -1.43 -7.24 2.81
N ILE A 2 -2.42 -7.65 2.01
CA ILE A 2 -3.61 -8.41 2.46
C ILE A 2 -3.31 -9.70 3.25
N ARG A 3 -2.16 -10.34 3.04
CA ARG A 3 -1.77 -11.59 3.73
C ARG A 3 -1.10 -11.38 5.09
N GLY A 4 -0.86 -10.13 5.51
CA GLY A 4 -0.31 -9.80 6.83
C GLY A 4 1.15 -10.23 7.06
N LEU A 5 1.59 -10.14 8.32
CA LEU A 5 2.96 -10.49 8.73
C LEU A 5 3.21 -12.01 8.75
N GLY A 6 2.20 -12.82 9.08
CA GLY A 6 2.36 -14.28 9.15
C GLY A 6 2.74 -14.92 7.83
N GLU A 7 2.25 -14.40 6.70
CA GLU A 7 2.69 -14.89 5.38
C GLU A 7 4.15 -14.49 5.06
N LEU A 8 4.61 -13.34 5.57
CA LEU A 8 6.01 -12.94 5.41
C LEU A 8 6.93 -13.90 6.17
N GLU A 9 6.59 -14.19 7.43
CA GLU A 9 7.29 -15.15 8.28
C GLU A 9 7.32 -16.55 7.64
N ARG A 10 6.15 -17.07 7.24
CA ARG A 10 6.05 -18.39 6.58
C ARG A 10 6.96 -18.54 5.35
N ARG A 11 7.08 -17.49 4.53
CA ARG A 11 7.92 -17.50 3.31
C ARG A 11 9.41 -17.51 3.61
N VAL A 12 9.81 -16.86 4.70
CA VAL A 12 11.20 -16.87 5.15
C VAL A 12 11.52 -18.24 5.77
N ASP A 13 10.67 -18.73 6.68
CA ASP A 13 10.85 -20.02 7.36
C ASP A 13 10.86 -21.21 6.39
N SER A 14 10.09 -21.13 5.30
CA SER A 14 10.06 -22.18 4.28
C SER A 14 11.29 -22.17 3.34
N GLY A 15 12.17 -21.17 3.46
CA GLY A 15 13.29 -20.96 2.56
C GLY A 15 12.91 -20.47 1.15
N GLU A 16 11.65 -20.06 0.91
CA GLU A 16 11.22 -19.46 -0.36
C GLU A 16 11.90 -18.10 -0.55
N MET A 17 12.06 -17.35 0.54
CA MET A 17 12.68 -16.03 0.59
C MET A 17 13.78 -16.00 1.63
N ALA A 18 14.87 -15.26 1.37
CA ALA A 18 15.97 -15.13 2.32
C ALA A 18 15.66 -14.16 3.49
N VAL A 19 14.80 -13.16 3.26
CA VAL A 19 14.45 -12.12 4.23
C VAL A 19 13.12 -11.45 3.87
N ALA A 20 12.43 -10.90 4.86
CA ALA A 20 11.26 -10.04 4.67
C ALA A 20 11.40 -8.72 5.44
N PHE A 21 10.82 -7.65 4.89
CA PHE A 21 10.77 -6.33 5.52
C PHE A 21 9.31 -5.93 5.77
N ALA A 22 9.03 -5.43 6.97
CA ALA A 22 7.77 -4.80 7.32
C ALA A 22 8.04 -3.37 7.80
N LEU A 23 7.28 -2.42 7.27
CA LEU A 23 7.38 -1.00 7.58
C LEU A 23 6.10 -0.52 8.24
N TYR A 24 6.21 0.48 9.11
CA TYR A 24 5.03 1.17 9.64
C TYR A 24 4.23 1.82 8.50
N PRO A 25 2.88 1.80 8.57
CA PRO A 25 2.06 2.41 7.56
C PRO A 25 2.28 3.93 7.52
N THR A 26 2.30 4.48 6.31
CA THR A 26 2.33 5.93 6.10
C THR A 26 1.04 6.56 6.63
N ARG A 27 1.15 7.65 7.39
CA ARG A 27 -0.01 8.41 7.86
C ARG A 27 -0.72 9.13 6.72
N LEU A 28 -2.03 9.33 6.84
CA LEU A 28 -2.82 10.02 5.82
C LEU A 28 -2.31 11.44 5.57
N GLU A 29 -1.95 12.16 6.63
CA GLU A 29 -1.46 13.54 6.53
C GLU A 29 -0.15 13.63 5.73
N ALA A 30 0.73 12.64 5.91
CA ALA A 30 1.99 12.57 5.16
C ALA A 30 1.74 12.25 3.68
N LEU A 31 0.77 11.37 3.39
CA LEU A 31 0.35 11.08 2.02
C LEU A 31 -0.18 12.32 1.32
N MET A 32 -1.07 13.08 1.99
CA MET A 32 -1.63 14.32 1.43
C MET A 32 -0.54 15.37 1.18
N ALA A 33 0.39 15.55 2.12
CA ALA A 33 1.50 16.50 1.95
C ALA A 33 2.39 16.19 0.74
N VAL A 34 2.64 14.90 0.45
CA VAL A 34 3.40 14.49 -0.75
C VAL A 34 2.64 14.85 -2.02
N ALA A 35 1.32 14.60 -2.07
CA ALA A 35 0.48 14.94 -3.22
C ALA A 35 0.40 16.46 -3.44
N ASP A 36 0.18 17.24 -2.38
CA ASP A 36 0.10 18.71 -2.44
C ASP A 36 1.41 19.34 -2.93
N SER A 37 2.55 18.67 -2.67
CA SER A 37 3.87 19.11 -3.14
C SER A 37 4.17 18.75 -4.61
N GLY A 38 3.23 18.10 -5.31
CA GLY A 38 3.43 17.64 -6.70
C GLY A 38 4.40 16.47 -6.84
N ASN A 39 4.74 15.80 -5.73
CA ASN A 39 5.63 14.64 -5.71
C ASN A 39 4.82 13.33 -5.72
N VAL A 40 5.53 12.22 -5.91
CA VAL A 40 4.95 10.87 -5.89
C VAL A 40 5.50 10.04 -4.75
N MET A 41 4.65 9.19 -4.17
CA MET A 41 5.09 8.22 -3.17
C MET A 41 6.05 7.20 -3.80
N PRO A 42 7.08 6.72 -3.08
CA PRO A 42 7.92 5.63 -3.55
C PRO A 42 7.08 4.40 -3.92
N PRO A 43 7.44 3.65 -4.98
CA PRO A 43 6.69 2.47 -5.38
C PRO A 43 6.51 1.48 -4.22
N LYS A 44 5.28 0.98 -4.04
CA LYS A 44 4.91 -0.03 -3.02
C LYS A 44 5.08 0.40 -1.56
N SER A 45 5.21 1.70 -1.28
CA SER A 45 5.29 2.25 0.08
C SER A 45 3.93 2.41 0.79
N THR A 46 2.83 2.25 0.06
CA THR A 46 1.45 2.38 0.56
C THR A 46 0.56 1.23 0.08
N TRP A 47 -0.45 0.88 0.88
CA TRP A 47 -1.47 -0.13 0.57
C TRP A 47 -2.82 0.36 1.08
N PHE A 48 -3.85 0.34 0.23
CA PHE A 48 -5.21 0.77 0.55
C PHE A 48 -6.18 -0.40 0.46
N GLU A 49 -7.15 -0.44 1.38
CA GLU A 49 -8.23 -1.43 1.44
C GLU A 49 -9.56 -0.68 1.68
N PRO A 50 -10.59 -0.89 0.84
CA PRO A 50 -10.54 -1.62 -0.41
C PRO A 50 -9.63 -0.93 -1.42
N LYS A 51 -9.03 -1.70 -2.34
CA LYS A 51 -8.45 -1.08 -3.52
C LYS A 51 -9.56 -0.32 -4.23
N LEU A 52 -9.25 0.89 -4.71
CA LEU A 52 -10.17 1.62 -5.56
C LEU A 52 -10.62 0.68 -6.67
N ALA A 53 -11.93 0.58 -6.88
CA ALA A 53 -12.45 -0.22 -7.97
C ALA A 53 -11.96 0.41 -9.27
N ASP A 54 -11.02 -0.26 -9.94
CA ASP A 54 -10.57 0.13 -11.27
C ASP A 54 -11.82 0.15 -12.19
N GLY A 55 -12.17 1.33 -12.72
CA GLY A 55 -13.36 1.50 -13.58
C GLY A 55 -14.58 2.20 -12.95
N LEU A 56 -14.47 2.78 -11.75
CA LEU A 56 -15.54 3.65 -11.22
C LEU A 56 -15.57 5.00 -11.96
N VAL A 57 -16.58 5.19 -12.81
CA VAL A 57 -16.89 6.49 -13.42
C VAL A 57 -17.89 7.23 -12.55
N SER A 58 -17.47 8.33 -11.93
CA SER A 58 -18.37 9.24 -11.22
C SER A 58 -18.78 10.38 -12.14
N HIS A 59 -19.99 10.33 -12.69
CA HIS A 59 -20.61 11.45 -13.38
C HIS A 59 -21.49 12.20 -12.38
N LEU A 60 -21.17 13.47 -12.11
CA LEU A 60 -22.07 14.34 -11.36
C LEU A 60 -23.34 14.51 -12.20
N LEU A 61 -24.49 14.13 -11.66
CA LEU A 61 -25.78 14.49 -12.23
C LEU A 61 -26.09 15.91 -11.77
N ASP A 62 -26.41 16.78 -12.73
CA ASP A 62 -26.88 18.15 -12.48
C ASP A 62 -28.17 18.15 -11.63
#